data_AF-A0A382P9Q3-F1
#
_entry.id   AF-A0A382P9Q3-F1
#
_cell.length_a   1.000
_cell.length_b   1.000
_cell.length_c   1.000
_cell.angle_alpha   90.00
_cell.angle_beta   90.00
_cell.angle_gamma   90.00
#
_symmetry.space_group_name_H-M   'P 1'
#
loop_
_entity.id
_entity.type
_entity.pdbx_description
1 polymer ?
#
loop_
_entity_poly.entity_id
_entity_poly.type
_entity_poly.pdbx_seq_one_letter_code
_entity_poly.pdbx_strand_id
1 'polypeptide(L)'
;QTFDSVHDLVNGLKFSINSLSSSSGDVIRDLNLKDYFFNYLTQNFKINGIFGEPANDSIDVTFDIFGQPKIIRLAFLNYTTSDISAVNQIIEIKGSISLKSMFGAVKAFNSLHEKCYDLHKGSDGISKTWEQVDIYIKAHINSSFNKISNHQNF
;
A
#
# COMPACT_ATOMS: atom_id res chain seq x y z
N GLN A 1 -7.44 -19.71 12.23
CA GLN A 1 -7.64 -18.59 13.16
C GLN A 1 -9.02 -18.01 12.89
N THR A 2 -9.78 -17.69 13.93
CA THR A 2 -11.10 -17.05 13.83
C THR A 2 -10.96 -15.62 14.36
N PHE A 3 -11.64 -14.68 13.72
CA PHE A 3 -11.65 -13.26 14.10
C PHE A 3 -13.10 -12.82 14.24
N ASP A 4 -13.38 -12.03 15.27
CA ASP A 4 -14.74 -11.59 15.58
C ASP A 4 -15.19 -10.41 14.72
N SER A 5 -14.23 -9.69 14.13
CA SER A 5 -14.48 -8.59 13.19
C SER A 5 -13.33 -8.40 12.19
N VAL A 6 -13.56 -7.53 11.20
CA VAL A 6 -12.48 -7.06 10.31
C VAL A 6 -11.40 -6.30 11.07
N HIS A 7 -11.79 -5.58 12.12
CA HIS A 7 -10.84 -4.81 12.92
C HIS A 7 -9.85 -5.76 13.60
N ASP A 8 -10.36 -6.85 14.18
CA ASP A 8 -9.54 -7.90 14.81
C ASP A 8 -8.69 -8.65 13.78
N LEU A 9 -9.24 -8.92 12.59
CA LEU A 9 -8.50 -9.54 11.50
C LEU A 9 -7.30 -8.69 11.08
N VAL A 10 -7.49 -7.38 10.95
CA VAL A 10 -6.46 -6.46 10.42
C VAL A 10 -5.40 -6.11 11.45
N ASN A 11 -5.77 -6.02 12.73
CA ASN A 11 -4.86 -5.61 13.78
C ASN A 11 -3.64 -6.54 13.90
N GLY A 12 -2.45 -5.97 13.69
CA GLY A 12 -1.18 -6.69 13.77
C GLY A 12 -0.81 -7.49 12.53
N LEU A 13 -1.62 -7.48 11.46
CA LEU A 13 -1.27 -8.15 10.20
C LEU A 13 0.02 -7.56 9.62
N LYS A 14 0.94 -8.45 9.28
CA LYS A 14 2.21 -8.09 8.65
C LYS A 14 2.10 -8.26 7.14
N PHE A 15 2.67 -7.34 6.39
CA PHE A 15 2.82 -7.45 4.95
C PHE A 15 4.29 -7.31 4.54
N SER A 16 4.60 -7.87 3.38
CA SER A 16 5.89 -7.75 2.70
C SER A 16 5.62 -7.61 1.21
N ILE A 17 5.94 -6.46 0.64
CA ILE A 17 5.83 -6.18 -0.79
C ILE A 17 7.21 -6.34 -1.42
N ASN A 18 7.30 -7.11 -2.50
CA ASN A 18 8.48 -7.13 -3.34
C ASN A 18 8.38 -6.01 -4.38
N SER A 19 9.18 -4.95 -4.25
CA SER A 19 9.11 -3.81 -5.16
C SER A 19 9.57 -4.13 -6.59
N LEU A 20 10.18 -5.30 -6.84
CA LEU A 20 10.39 -5.80 -8.20
C LEU A 20 9.10 -6.16 -8.93
N SER A 21 7.99 -6.37 -8.21
CA SER A 21 6.67 -6.60 -8.81
C SER A 21 5.94 -5.31 -9.13
N SER A 22 6.56 -4.14 -8.97
CA SER A 22 5.97 -2.87 -9.39
C SER A 22 5.73 -2.92 -10.91
N SER A 23 4.53 -2.52 -11.32
CA SER A 23 4.20 -2.36 -12.73
C SER A 23 3.37 -1.12 -12.93
N SER A 24 3.75 -0.37 -13.95
CA SER A 24 3.11 0.86 -14.39
C SER A 24 2.41 0.68 -15.74
N GLY A 25 2.50 -0.51 -16.34
CA GLY A 25 2.01 -0.77 -17.70
C GLY A 25 2.93 -0.28 -18.82
N ASP A 26 4.12 0.24 -18.49
CA ASP A 26 5.16 0.60 -19.47
C ASP A 26 6.50 -0.03 -19.08
N VAL A 27 7.10 -0.80 -19.99
CA VAL A 27 8.30 -1.60 -19.72
C VAL A 27 9.52 -0.74 -19.38
N ILE A 28 9.67 0.41 -20.05
CA ILE A 28 10.82 1.30 -19.82
C ILE A 28 10.67 2.03 -18.49
N ARG A 29 9.46 2.48 -18.15
CA ARG A 29 9.16 3.06 -16.85
C ARG A 29 9.34 2.05 -15.73
N ASP A 30 8.93 0.79 -15.92
CA ASP A 30 9.11 -0.29 -14.95
C ASP A 30 10.60 -0.57 -14.70
N LEU A 31 11.42 -0.61 -15.77
CA LEU A 31 12.88 -0.70 -15.65
C LEU A 31 13.48 0.50 -14.91
N ASN A 32 13.05 1.73 -15.24
CA ASN A 32 13.55 2.93 -14.57
C ASN A 32 13.16 2.96 -13.08
N LEU A 33 11.93 2.58 -12.74
CA LEU A 33 11.48 2.47 -11.34
C LEU A 33 12.29 1.42 -10.58
N LYS A 34 12.56 0.26 -11.19
CA LYS A 34 13.41 -0.76 -10.59
C LYS A 34 14.82 -0.23 -10.32
N ASP A 35 15.50 0.26 -11.34
CA ASP A 35 16.95 0.53 -11.30
C ASP A 35 17.30 1.85 -10.60
N TYR A 36 16.45 2.87 -10.74
CA TYR A 36 16.74 4.23 -10.28
C TYR A 36 15.87 4.70 -9.12
N PHE A 37 14.81 3.97 -8.77
CA PHE A 37 13.98 4.29 -7.61
C PHE A 37 14.05 3.20 -6.54
N PHE A 38 13.51 2.01 -6.79
CA PHE A 38 13.39 0.96 -5.78
C PHE A 38 14.72 0.38 -5.32
N ASN A 39 15.71 0.27 -6.22
CA ASN A 39 17.08 -0.10 -5.87
C ASN A 39 17.69 0.87 -4.83
N TYR A 40 17.29 2.13 -4.86
CA TYR A 40 17.73 3.14 -3.91
C TYR A 40 16.76 3.38 -2.76
N LEU A 41 15.50 2.94 -2.84
CA LEU A 41 14.46 3.13 -1.83
C LEU A 41 14.40 1.98 -0.81
N THR A 42 14.79 0.77 -1.22
CA THR A 42 14.49 -0.44 -0.46
C THR A 42 15.75 -1.26 -0.21
N GLN A 43 15.74 -2.06 0.85
CA GLN A 43 16.74 -3.10 1.06
C GLN A 43 16.22 -4.41 0.49
N ASN A 44 16.98 -5.05 -0.41
CA ASN A 44 16.60 -6.31 -1.08
C ASN A 44 15.23 -6.26 -1.78
N PHE A 45 14.82 -5.10 -2.28
CA PHE A 45 13.52 -4.90 -2.93
C PHE A 45 12.32 -5.24 -2.03
N LYS A 46 12.47 -5.11 -0.70
CA LYS A 46 11.37 -5.36 0.25
C LYS A 46 10.88 -4.06 0.88
N ILE A 47 9.57 -3.92 0.93
CA ILE A 47 8.85 -2.97 1.77
C ILE A 47 8.02 -3.79 2.74
N ASN A 48 8.36 -3.73 4.01
CA ASN A 48 7.62 -4.45 5.04
C ASN A 48 6.69 -3.49 5.78
N GLY A 49 5.70 -4.05 6.44
CA GLY A 49 4.90 -3.24 7.35
C GLY A 49 3.94 -4.05 8.18
N ILE A 50 3.25 -3.33 9.06
CA ILE A 50 2.31 -3.87 10.02
C ILE A 50 1.09 -2.94 10.06
N PHE A 51 -0.09 -3.53 9.89
CA PHE A 51 -1.35 -2.82 10.11
C PHE A 51 -1.62 -2.74 11.61
N GLY A 52 -1.98 -1.55 12.09
CA GLY A 52 -2.46 -1.34 13.46
C GLY A 52 -3.95 -1.67 13.60
N GLU A 53 -4.51 -1.32 14.74
CA GLU A 53 -5.95 -1.43 15.00
C GLU A 53 -6.70 -0.31 14.26
N PRO A 54 -7.73 -0.61 13.45
CA PRO A 54 -8.55 0.43 12.86
C PRO A 54 -9.38 1.15 13.93
N ALA A 55 -9.31 2.49 13.93
CA ALA A 55 -10.01 3.38 14.83
C ALA A 55 -10.86 4.38 14.03
N ASN A 56 -12.18 4.26 14.14
CA ASN A 56 -13.17 4.99 13.33
C ASN A 56 -12.92 4.79 11.83
N ASP A 57 -12.69 5.88 11.10
CA ASP A 57 -12.41 5.96 9.66
C ASP A 57 -10.90 5.95 9.36
N SER A 58 -10.08 5.47 10.29
CA SER A 58 -8.64 5.60 10.20
C SER A 58 -7.88 4.37 10.72
N ILE A 59 -6.65 4.17 10.25
CA ILE A 59 -5.76 3.09 10.67
C ILE A 59 -4.31 3.58 10.69
N ASP A 60 -3.57 3.23 11.74
CA ASP A 60 -2.12 3.42 11.76
C ASP A 60 -1.44 2.26 11.03
N VAL A 61 -0.58 2.57 10.06
CA VAL A 61 0.22 1.57 9.35
C VAL A 61 1.69 1.87 9.58
N THR A 62 2.41 0.87 10.09
CA THR A 62 3.87 0.94 10.17
C THR A 62 4.45 0.50 8.83
N PHE A 63 5.21 1.39 8.18
CA PHE A 63 6.02 1.07 7.01
C PHE A 63 7.49 0.99 7.42
N ASP A 64 8.13 -0.12 7.12
CA ASP A 64 9.58 -0.26 7.21
C ASP A 64 10.19 -0.09 5.82
N ILE A 65 10.71 1.11 5.58
CA ILE A 65 11.48 1.48 4.41
C ILE A 65 12.90 1.78 4.92
N PHE A 66 13.91 1.11 4.37
CA PHE A 66 15.32 1.19 4.81
C PHE A 66 15.64 0.66 6.23
N GLY A 67 14.84 -0.24 6.79
CA GLY A 67 15.06 -0.67 8.18
C GLY A 67 14.74 0.44 9.18
N GLN A 68 13.97 1.46 8.77
CA GLN A 68 13.54 2.59 9.58
C GLN A 68 12.01 2.62 9.63
N PRO A 69 11.37 1.94 10.59
CA PRO A 69 9.93 1.93 10.73
C PRO A 69 9.36 3.34 10.94
N LYS A 70 8.32 3.68 10.18
CA LYS A 70 7.53 4.91 10.31
C LYS A 70 6.05 4.57 10.40
N ILE A 71 5.36 5.17 11.36
CA ILE A 71 3.91 5.03 11.52
C ILE A 71 3.23 6.14 10.73
N ILE A 72 2.24 5.77 9.93
CA ILE A 72 1.45 6.70 9.12
C ILE A 72 -0.02 6.41 9.35
N ARG A 73 -0.76 7.45 9.73
CA ARG A 73 -2.22 7.40 9.84
C ARG A 73 -2.83 7.52 8.45
N LEU A 74 -3.59 6.51 8.05
CA LEU A 74 -4.29 6.44 6.76
C LEU A 74 -5.79 6.35 6.98
N ALA A 75 -6.57 6.78 5.98
CA ALA A 75 -8.01 6.55 5.97
C ALA A 75 -8.30 5.05 5.83
N PHE A 76 -9.27 4.56 6.57
CA PHE A 76 -9.70 3.17 6.58
C PHE A 76 -11.20 3.09 6.32
N LEU A 77 -11.58 2.27 5.35
CA LEU A 77 -12.97 1.97 5.03
C LEU A 77 -13.14 0.47 4.92
N ASN A 78 -14.18 -0.07 5.57
CA ASN A 78 -14.65 -1.42 5.32
C ASN A 78 -16.09 -1.35 4.77
N TYR A 79 -16.41 -2.21 3.81
CA TYR A 79 -17.75 -2.30 3.26
C TYR A 79 -17.99 -3.68 2.63
N THR A 80 -19.26 -4.03 2.48
CA THR A 80 -19.67 -5.27 1.80
C THR A 80 -20.16 -4.96 0.40
N THR A 81 -19.70 -5.74 -0.58
CA THR A 81 -20.29 -5.76 -1.92
C THR A 81 -21.03 -7.07 -2.12
N SER A 82 -22.28 -7.00 -2.55
CA SER A 82 -23.07 -8.16 -2.95
C SER A 82 -23.03 -8.31 -4.47
N ASP A 83 -22.56 -9.46 -4.94
CA ASP A 83 -22.85 -9.95 -6.29
C ASP A 83 -23.78 -11.17 -6.18
N ILE A 84 -24.41 -11.57 -7.28
CA ILE A 84 -25.42 -12.65 -7.38
C ILE A 84 -24.95 -13.95 -6.69
N SER A 85 -23.64 -14.18 -6.65
CA SER A 85 -23.03 -15.42 -6.14
C SER A 85 -22.28 -15.29 -4.81
N ALA A 86 -22.02 -14.07 -4.30
CA ALA A 86 -21.21 -13.90 -3.08
C ALA A 86 -21.38 -12.53 -2.41
N VAL A 87 -21.37 -12.54 -1.07
CA VAL A 87 -21.10 -11.35 -0.26
C VAL A 87 -19.59 -11.27 -0.05
N ASN A 88 -18.97 -10.23 -0.59
CA ASN A 88 -17.54 -9.98 -0.41
C ASN A 88 -17.37 -8.82 0.56
N GLN A 89 -16.54 -9.02 1.58
CA GLN A 89 -16.11 -7.93 2.42
C GLN A 89 -14.82 -7.33 1.86
N ILE A 90 -14.78 -6.01 1.75
CA ILE A 90 -13.69 -5.25 1.16
C ILE A 90 -13.13 -4.30 2.22
N ILE A 91 -11.81 -4.21 2.27
CA ILE A 91 -11.08 -3.15 2.97
C ILE A 91 -10.46 -2.22 1.93
N GLU A 92 -10.58 -0.91 2.16
CA GLU A 92 -9.81 0.12 1.46
C GLU A 92 -9.03 0.95 2.48
N ILE A 93 -7.73 1.11 2.23
CA ILE A 93 -6.85 2.00 2.99
C ILE A 93 -6.25 3.03 2.03
N LYS A 94 -6.40 4.31 2.35
CA LYS A 94 -6.02 5.43 1.47
C LYS A 94 -5.27 6.51 2.23
N GLY A 95 -4.36 7.17 1.54
CA GLY A 95 -3.73 8.40 2.01
C GLY A 95 -2.55 8.76 1.14
N SER A 96 -1.75 9.72 1.59
CA SER A 96 -0.57 10.17 0.86
C SER A 96 0.63 10.19 1.79
N ILE A 97 1.80 9.88 1.24
CA ILE A 97 3.08 9.93 1.92
C ILE A 97 4.03 10.88 1.20
N SER A 98 4.97 11.44 1.96
CA SER A 98 6.07 12.23 1.38
C SER A 98 7.36 11.43 1.45
N LEU A 99 7.95 11.15 0.29
CA LEU A 99 9.22 10.44 0.18
C LEU A 99 10.33 11.13 0.99
N LYS A 100 10.37 12.46 0.94
CA LYS A 100 11.40 13.25 1.60
C LYS A 100 11.12 13.49 3.07
N SER A 101 9.98 14.10 3.40
CA SER A 101 9.74 14.56 4.78
C SER A 101 9.42 13.43 5.76
N MET A 102 8.84 12.32 5.29
CA MET A 102 8.49 11.18 6.16
C MET A 102 9.57 10.10 6.17
N PHE A 103 10.21 9.84 5.03
CA PHE A 103 11.13 8.71 4.86
C PHE A 103 12.58 9.10 4.56
N GLY A 104 12.89 10.37 4.31
CA GLY A 104 14.24 10.80 3.94
C GLY A 104 14.75 10.20 2.63
N ALA A 105 13.86 9.73 1.75
CA ALA A 105 14.17 9.01 0.52
C ALA A 105 14.68 9.92 -0.63
N VAL A 106 15.45 10.95 -0.28
CA VAL A 106 15.97 11.97 -1.21
C VAL A 106 16.82 11.35 -2.31
N LYS A 107 17.66 10.36 -1.97
CA LYS A 107 18.52 9.68 -2.94
C LYS A 107 17.72 8.95 -4.02
N ALA A 108 16.69 8.20 -3.62
CA ALA A 108 15.83 7.47 -4.55
C ALA A 108 15.03 8.44 -5.44
N PHE A 109 14.47 9.49 -4.85
CA PHE A 109 13.75 10.53 -5.59
C PHE A 109 14.65 11.21 -6.63
N ASN A 110 15.83 11.69 -6.23
CA ASN A 110 16.75 12.39 -7.14
C ASN A 110 17.23 11.46 -8.26
N SER A 111 17.59 10.22 -7.95
CA SER A 111 18.04 9.25 -8.96
C SER A 111 16.98 9.00 -10.05
N LEU A 112 15.71 8.88 -9.66
CA LEU A 112 14.61 8.76 -10.63
C LEU A 112 14.39 10.06 -11.42
N HIS A 113 14.41 11.20 -10.74
CA HIS A 113 14.22 12.51 -11.36
C HIS A 113 15.28 12.79 -12.43
N GLU A 114 16.56 12.56 -12.11
CA GLU A 114 17.67 12.74 -13.05
C GLU A 114 17.56 11.79 -14.24
N LYS A 115 17.22 10.52 -14.00
CA LYS A 115 17.06 9.53 -15.08
C LYS A 115 15.98 9.93 -16.09
N CYS A 116 14.90 10.55 -15.62
CA CYS A 116 13.75 10.94 -16.43
C CYS A 116 13.69 12.44 -16.71
N TYR A 117 14.78 13.18 -16.48
CA TYR A 117 14.79 14.64 -16.47
C TYR A 117 14.24 15.23 -17.76
N ASP A 118 14.76 14.79 -18.90
CA ASP A 118 14.34 15.28 -20.22
C ASP A 118 12.91 14.82 -20.59
N LEU A 119 12.52 13.61 -20.19
CA LEU A 119 11.17 13.09 -20.46
C LEU A 119 10.08 13.83 -19.68
N HIS A 120 10.42 14.42 -18.53
CA HIS A 120 9.50 15.19 -17.69
C HIS A 120 9.72 16.70 -17.78
N LYS A 121 10.53 17.16 -18.74
CA LYS A 121 10.80 18.59 -18.98
C LYS A 121 9.69 19.19 -19.83
N GLY A 122 9.02 20.20 -19.29
CA GLY A 122 8.04 21.00 -20.04
C GLY A 122 8.69 21.89 -21.10
N SER A 123 7.85 22.51 -21.92
CA SER A 123 8.28 23.54 -22.88
C SER A 123 8.87 24.79 -22.21
N ASP A 124 8.59 24.98 -20.93
CA ASP A 124 9.18 25.99 -20.05
C ASP A 124 10.61 25.64 -19.59
N GLY A 125 11.12 24.45 -19.96
CA GLY A 125 12.43 23.94 -19.54
C GLY A 125 12.46 23.36 -18.13
N ILE A 126 11.32 23.31 -17.42
CA ILE A 126 11.22 22.84 -16.04
C ILE A 126 10.86 21.35 -16.04
N SER A 127 11.69 20.53 -15.39
CA SER A 127 11.39 19.11 -15.17
C SER A 127 10.64 18.90 -13.86
N LYS A 128 9.57 18.09 -13.86
CA LYS A 128 8.72 17.86 -12.68
C LYS A 128 8.71 16.41 -12.23
N THR A 129 8.87 16.19 -10.93
CA THR A 129 8.69 14.89 -10.26
C THR A 129 8.14 15.17 -8.87
N TRP A 130 7.16 14.37 -8.42
CA TRP A 130 6.39 14.65 -7.20
C TRP A 130 6.99 13.88 -6.02
N GLU A 131 7.30 14.60 -4.93
CA GLU A 131 7.78 13.96 -3.70
C GLU A 131 6.64 13.28 -2.91
N GLN A 132 5.39 13.63 -3.22
CA GLN A 132 4.19 13.04 -2.63
C GLN A 132 3.73 11.85 -3.47
N VAL A 133 3.42 10.74 -2.79
CA VAL A 133 2.91 9.51 -3.38
C VAL A 133 1.60 9.13 -2.69
N ASP A 134 0.58 8.84 -3.49
CA ASP A 134 -0.68 8.33 -2.96
C ASP A 134 -0.61 6.82 -2.76
N ILE A 135 -1.07 6.37 -1.59
CA ILE A 135 -1.21 4.97 -1.22
C ILE A 135 -2.67 4.59 -1.36
N TYR A 136 -2.89 3.50 -2.08
CA TYR A 136 -4.19 2.85 -2.13
C TYR A 136 -4.02 1.34 -2.00
N ILE A 137 -4.54 0.80 -0.90
CA ILE A 137 -4.58 -0.64 -0.63
C ILE A 137 -6.04 -1.05 -0.69
N LYS A 138 -6.33 -2.08 -1.48
CA LYS A 138 -7.65 -2.70 -1.56
C LYS A 138 -7.50 -4.21 -1.40
N ALA A 139 -8.24 -4.79 -0.47
CA ALA A 139 -8.20 -6.22 -0.21
C ALA A 139 -9.62 -6.80 -0.15
N HIS A 140 -9.79 -7.96 -0.76
CA HIS A 140 -10.98 -8.79 -0.60
C HIS A 140 -10.75 -9.77 0.54
N ILE A 141 -11.70 -9.83 1.47
CA ILE A 141 -11.69 -10.78 2.56
C ILE A 141 -12.58 -11.96 2.16
N ASN A 142 -11.95 -13.13 1.99
CA ASN A 142 -12.69 -14.36 1.80
C ASN A 142 -13.08 -14.93 3.17
N SER A 143 -14.31 -14.66 3.58
CA SER A 143 -14.92 -15.32 4.72
C SER A 143 -15.39 -16.71 4.29
N SER A 144 -14.64 -17.75 4.67
CA SER A 144 -15.20 -19.10 4.72
C SER A 144 -16.26 -19.11 5.82
N PHE A 145 -17.52 -18.79 5.50
CA PHE A 145 -18.62 -18.83 6.44
C PHE A 145 -18.84 -20.28 6.88
N ASN A 146 -18.40 -20.64 8.09
CA ASN A 146 -18.98 -21.78 8.79
C ASN A 146 -20.42 -21.40 9.14
N LYS A 147 -21.34 -21.76 8.26
CA LYS A 147 -22.77 -21.72 8.55
C LYS A 147 -23.00 -22.79 9.62
N ILE A 148 -22.92 -22.39 10.89
CA ILE A 148 -23.44 -23.22 11.97
C ILE A 148 -24.95 -23.28 11.72
N SER A 149 -25.39 -24.39 11.14
CA SER A 149 -26.80 -24.72 11.03
C SER A 149 -27.34 -24.88 12.44
N ASN A 150 -27.94 -23.81 12.97
CA ASN A 150 -28.86 -23.92 14.09
C ASN A 150 -30.08 -24.70 13.61
N HIS A 151 -30.00 -26.04 13.67
CA HIS A 151 -31.17 -26.89 13.73
C HIS A 151 -31.85 -26.62 15.08
N GLN A 152 -32.75 -25.63 15.09
CA GLN A 152 -33.84 -25.58 16.06
C GLN A 152 -34.83 -26.67 15.64
N ASN A 153 -34.82 -27.78 16.37
CA ASN A 153 -35.91 -28.75 16.35
C ASN A 153 -37.12 -28.14 17.06
N PHE A 154 -38.23 -28.02 16.33
CA PHE A 154 -39.58 -28.02 16.87
C PHE A 154 -40.40 -29.04 16.08
#